data_AF-A0A7X1ZSN0-F1
#
_entry.id   AF-A0A7X1ZSN0-F1
#
_cell.length_a   1.000
_cell.length_b   1.000
_cell.length_c   1.000
_cell.angle_alpha   90.00
_cell.angle_beta   90.00
_cell.angle_gamma   90.00
#
_symmetry.space_group_name_H-M   'P 1'
#
loop_
_entity.id
_entity.type
_entity.pdbx_description
1 polymer ?
#
loop_
_entity_poly.entity_id
_entity_poly.type
_entity_poly.pdbx_seq_one_letter_code
_entity_poly.pdbx_strand_id
1 'polypeptide(L)'
;MKTWKGVVIAEGLSDPTVINKLSVYKAEITRDGIPIDYEGNLGRWHIYYVRCAREEINALQPYILHGWYAHFWNEAKIIVVYDDKQFEFVKNDRNTWEEAIEHGKAQGIPENELGFPTD
;
A
#
# COMPACT_ATOMS: atom_id res chain seq x y z
N MET A 1 7.45 -7.34 -17.22
CA MET A 1 7.43 -8.61 -16.46
C MET A 1 6.86 -8.31 -15.07
N LYS A 2 6.02 -9.19 -14.50
CA LYS A 2 5.41 -8.95 -13.17
C LYS A 2 6.35 -9.38 -12.05
N THR A 3 7.33 -8.54 -11.75
CA THR A 3 8.42 -8.82 -10.79
C THR A 3 8.16 -8.32 -9.38
N TRP A 4 7.14 -7.49 -9.19
CA TRP A 4 6.80 -6.92 -7.89
C TRP A 4 5.67 -7.72 -7.25
N LYS A 5 5.82 -7.99 -5.95
CA LYS A 5 4.71 -8.34 -5.07
C LYS A 5 4.19 -7.07 -4.41
N GLY A 6 2.96 -7.04 -3.96
CA GLY A 6 2.45 -5.91 -3.20
C GLY A 6 1.24 -6.25 -2.35
N VAL A 7 0.90 -5.33 -1.46
CA VAL A 7 -0.32 -5.33 -0.67
C VAL A 7 -1.11 -4.07 -1.01
N VAL A 8 -2.39 -4.26 -1.31
CA VAL A 8 -3.33 -3.18 -1.60
C VAL A 8 -4.57 -3.40 -0.73
N ILE A 9 -4.96 -2.38 0.03
CA ILE A 9 -6.19 -2.40 0.85
C ILE A 9 -7.26 -1.64 0.08
N ALA A 10 -8.41 -2.28 -0.19
CA ALA A 10 -9.45 -1.69 -1.03
C ALA A 10 -10.02 -0.38 -0.46
N GLU A 11 -10.10 -0.28 0.87
CA GLU A 11 -10.61 0.90 1.58
C GLU A 11 -9.74 2.15 1.33
N GLY A 12 -8.46 1.97 0.99
CA GLY A 12 -7.56 3.05 0.62
C GLY A 12 -7.64 3.48 -0.84
N LEU A 13 -8.62 3.01 -1.61
CA LEU A 13 -8.80 3.31 -3.02
C LEU A 13 -10.09 4.07 -3.31
N SER A 14 -10.02 5.07 -4.18
CA SER A 14 -11.18 5.77 -4.73
C SER A 14 -12.01 4.91 -5.71
N ASP A 15 -11.36 3.97 -6.40
CA ASP A 15 -11.99 2.94 -7.23
C ASP A 15 -11.31 1.58 -6.99
N PRO A 16 -11.88 0.73 -6.12
CA PRO A 16 -11.32 -0.59 -5.83
C PRO A 16 -11.26 -1.53 -7.04
N THR A 17 -11.99 -1.26 -8.13
CA THR A 17 -12.00 -2.14 -9.30
C THR A 17 -10.66 -2.16 -10.04
N VAL A 18 -9.78 -1.17 -9.80
CA VAL A 18 -8.41 -1.14 -10.32
C VAL A 18 -7.59 -2.36 -9.93
N ILE A 19 -7.90 -3.01 -8.79
CA ILE A 19 -7.25 -4.24 -8.34
C ILE A 19 -7.41 -5.37 -9.36
N ASN A 20 -8.52 -5.40 -10.12
CA ASN A 20 -8.77 -6.40 -11.16
C ASN A 20 -7.77 -6.35 -12.33
N LYS A 21 -7.03 -5.24 -12.47
CA LYS A 21 -5.96 -5.08 -13.47
C LYS A 21 -4.65 -5.73 -13.02
N LEU A 22 -4.52 -6.03 -11.72
CA LEU A 22 -3.35 -6.65 -11.11
C LEU A 22 -3.52 -8.18 -11.03
N SER A 23 -2.41 -8.90 -10.85
CA SER A 23 -2.48 -10.36 -10.66
C SER A 23 -2.62 -10.69 -9.18
N VAL A 24 -3.84 -10.74 -8.67
CA VAL A 24 -4.12 -11.15 -7.27
C VAL A 24 -3.72 -12.62 -7.05
N TYR A 25 -2.97 -12.90 -5.99
CA TYR A 25 -2.57 -14.28 -5.63
C TYR A 25 -3.01 -14.71 -4.23
N LYS A 26 -3.43 -13.76 -3.38
CA LYS A 26 -4.01 -14.02 -2.05
C LYS A 26 -4.91 -12.85 -1.66
N ALA A 27 -5.96 -13.12 -0.90
CA ALA A 27 -6.81 -12.11 -0.29
C ALA A 27 -7.06 -12.47 1.18
N GLU A 28 -7.11 -11.46 2.04
CA GLU A 28 -7.51 -11.57 3.43
C GLU A 28 -8.60 -10.54 3.72
N ILE A 29 -9.64 -10.98 4.42
CA ILE A 29 -10.75 -10.11 4.83
C ILE A 29 -10.79 -10.16 6.35
N THR A 30 -10.66 -9.02 7.00
CA THR A 30 -10.72 -8.97 8.47
C THR A 30 -12.13 -9.28 8.96
N ARG A 31 -12.26 -9.54 10.26
CA ARG A 31 -13.58 -9.52 10.91
C ARG A 31 -14.24 -8.15 10.75
N ASP A 32 -15.57 -8.16 10.81
CA ASP A 32 -16.37 -6.94 10.83
C ASP A 32 -16.25 -6.19 12.15
N GLY A 33 -16.65 -4.91 12.14
CA GLY A 33 -16.68 -4.06 13.33
C GLY A 33 -15.31 -3.64 13.84
N ILE A 34 -14.27 -3.70 13.01
CA ILE A 34 -12.95 -3.11 13.35
C ILE A 34 -12.90 -1.64 12.90
N PRO A 35 -12.10 -0.78 13.56
CA PRO A 35 -11.81 0.54 13.03
C PRO A 35 -11.21 0.44 11.63
N ILE A 36 -11.79 1.16 10.67
CA ILE A 36 -11.28 1.22 9.29
C ILE A 36 -10.58 2.54 8.95
N ASP A 37 -10.72 3.54 9.82
CA ASP A 37 -10.04 4.83 9.79
C ASP A 37 -9.91 5.40 11.21
N TYR A 38 -9.33 6.60 11.31
CA TYR A 38 -9.16 7.32 12.57
C TYR A 38 -10.34 8.23 12.93
N GLU A 39 -11.40 8.24 12.13
CA GLU A 39 -12.62 9.02 12.39
C GLU A 39 -13.65 8.22 13.21
N GLY A 40 -13.35 6.95 13.50
CA GLY A 40 -14.19 6.06 14.29
C GLY A 40 -15.18 5.25 13.45
N ASN A 41 -15.02 5.24 12.12
CA ASN A 41 -15.83 4.38 11.27
C ASN A 41 -15.43 2.91 11.50
N LEU A 42 -16.43 2.04 11.53
CA LEU A 42 -16.26 0.61 11.74
C LEU A 42 -16.61 -0.15 10.47
N GLY A 43 -15.88 -1.24 10.23
CA GLY A 43 -16.10 -2.12 9.09
C GLY A 43 -15.12 -3.29 9.08
N ARG A 44 -14.60 -3.60 7.90
CA ARG A 44 -13.58 -4.62 7.67
C ARG A 44 -12.64 -4.16 6.57
N TRP A 45 -11.40 -4.63 6.60
CA TRP A 45 -10.44 -4.42 5.52
C TRP A 45 -10.47 -5.57 4.53
N HIS A 46 -10.38 -5.22 3.24
CA HIS A 46 -10.17 -6.17 2.16
C HIS A 46 -8.74 -6.02 1.64
N ILE A 47 -7.87 -6.91 2.10
CA ILE A 47 -6.43 -6.88 1.85
C ILE A 47 -6.12 -7.82 0.68
N TYR A 48 -5.58 -7.25 -0.40
CA TYR A 48 -5.22 -8.00 -1.60
C TYR A 48 -3.71 -8.06 -1.77
N TYR A 49 -3.19 -9.27 -1.91
CA TYR A 49 -1.81 -9.53 -2.25
C TYR A 49 -1.70 -9.76 -3.75
N VAL A 50 -0.86 -8.96 -4.41
CA VAL A 50 -0.82 -8.85 -5.88
C VAL A 50 0.58 -9.08 -6.44
N ARG A 51 0.64 -9.50 -7.69
CA ARG A 51 1.83 -9.40 -8.54
C ARG A 51 1.59 -8.39 -9.66
N CYS A 52 2.58 -7.55 -9.91
CA CYS A 52 2.47 -6.48 -10.89
C CYS A 52 3.81 -6.10 -11.53
N ALA A 53 3.72 -5.42 -12.66
CA ALA A 53 4.81 -4.71 -13.31
C ALA A 53 4.91 -3.27 -12.77
N ARG A 54 6.04 -2.57 -13.03
CA ARG A 54 6.22 -1.19 -12.55
C ARG A 54 5.19 -0.23 -13.13
N GLU A 55 4.78 -0.45 -14.37
CA GLU A 55 3.79 0.37 -15.07
C GLU A 55 2.41 0.26 -14.41
N GLU A 56 2.05 -0.93 -13.91
CA GLU A 56 0.80 -1.16 -13.18
C GLU A 56 0.81 -0.49 -11.80
N ILE A 57 1.98 -0.44 -11.13
CA ILE A 57 2.16 0.33 -9.87
C ILE A 57 1.93 1.83 -10.15
N ASN A 58 2.55 2.36 -11.20
CA ASN A 58 2.38 3.77 -11.57
C ASN A 58 0.92 4.10 -11.92
N ALA A 59 0.22 3.19 -12.61
CA ALA A 59 -1.19 3.36 -12.96
C ALA A 59 -2.15 3.26 -11.75
N LEU A 60 -1.72 2.65 -10.64
CA LEU A 60 -2.50 2.56 -9.40
C LEU A 60 -2.51 3.89 -8.64
N GLN A 61 -1.43 4.67 -8.70
CA GLN A 61 -1.23 5.85 -7.87
C GLN A 61 -2.42 6.83 -7.83
N PRO A 62 -3.05 7.22 -8.96
CA PRO A 62 -4.15 8.18 -8.94
C PRO A 62 -5.41 7.69 -8.21
N TYR A 63 -5.48 6.40 -7.89
CA TYR A 63 -6.58 5.79 -7.16
C TYR A 63 -6.34 5.73 -5.65
N ILE A 64 -5.12 5.95 -5.18
CA ILE A 64 -4.81 5.97 -3.75
C ILE A 64 -5.47 7.20 -3.11
N LEU A 65 -6.16 7.00 -2.00
CA LEU A 65 -6.75 8.09 -1.21
C LEU A 65 -5.68 8.76 -0.35
N HIS A 66 -5.84 10.06 -0.09
CA HIS A 66 -4.97 10.79 0.83
C HIS A 66 -5.01 10.16 2.23
N GLY A 67 -3.86 10.03 2.89
CA GLY A 67 -3.75 9.34 4.18
C GLY A 67 -3.77 7.81 4.07
N TRP A 68 -3.64 7.27 2.84
CA TRP A 68 -3.45 5.85 2.58
C TRP A 68 -2.19 5.62 1.74
N TYR A 69 -1.71 4.37 1.74
CA TYR A 69 -0.67 3.94 0.84
C TYR A 69 -0.87 2.49 0.40
N ALA A 70 -0.26 2.14 -0.73
CA ALA A 70 0.02 0.76 -1.10
C ALA A 70 1.53 0.57 -1.13
N HIS A 71 2.01 -0.64 -0.82
CA HIS A 71 3.43 -0.95 -0.92
C HIS A 71 3.68 -2.22 -1.72
N PHE A 72 4.80 -2.19 -2.43
CA PHE A 72 5.24 -3.23 -3.35
C PHE A 72 6.71 -3.55 -3.07
N TRP A 73 7.12 -4.79 -3.26
CA TRP A 73 8.50 -5.19 -3.06
C TRP A 73 8.95 -6.22 -4.10
N ASN A 74 10.25 -6.25 -4.31
CA ASN A 74 10.94 -7.33 -4.99
C ASN A 74 12.10 -7.81 -4.10
N GLU A 75 13.07 -8.54 -4.67
CA GLU A 75 14.19 -9.09 -3.90
C GLU A 75 15.07 -8.01 -3.23
N ALA A 76 15.18 -6.83 -3.84
CA ALA A 76 16.14 -5.79 -3.41
C ALA A 76 15.46 -4.52 -2.87
N LYS A 77 14.26 -4.21 -3.33
CA LYS A 77 13.65 -2.89 -3.14
C LYS A 77 12.20 -2.96 -2.68
N ILE A 78 11.76 -1.90 -2.04
CA ILE A 78 10.37 -1.60 -1.73
C ILE A 78 10.00 -0.32 -2.49
N ILE A 79 8.77 -0.28 -2.99
CA ILE A 79 8.10 0.92 -3.50
C ILE A 79 6.89 1.19 -2.60
N VAL A 80 6.79 2.38 -2.05
CA VAL A 80 5.59 2.88 -1.36
C VAL A 80 4.91 3.90 -2.26
N VAL A 81 3.60 3.79 -2.42
CA VAL A 81 2.77 4.62 -3.29
C VAL A 81 1.74 5.33 -2.43
N TYR A 82 1.94 6.63 -2.26
CA TYR A 82 0.93 7.57 -1.76
C TYR A 82 0.18 8.20 -2.95
N ASP A 83 -0.90 8.91 -2.69
CA ASP A 83 -1.72 9.61 -3.70
C ASP A 83 -0.90 10.59 -4.55
N ASP A 84 0.03 11.31 -3.93
CA ASP A 84 0.81 12.40 -4.54
C ASP A 84 2.26 12.02 -4.87
N LYS A 85 2.83 11.02 -4.20
CA LYS A 85 4.25 10.66 -4.33
C LYS A 85 4.53 9.16 -4.20
N GLN A 86 5.57 8.71 -4.90
CA GLN A 86 6.13 7.37 -4.75
C GLN A 86 7.55 7.45 -4.19
N PHE A 87 7.90 6.48 -3.35
CA PHE A 87 9.23 6.32 -2.79
C PHE A 87 9.76 4.93 -3.11
N GLU A 88 11.01 4.83 -3.53
CA GLU A 88 11.68 3.56 -3.81
C GLU A 88 12.97 3.47 -3.02
N PHE A 89 13.13 2.42 -2.23
CA PHE A 89 14.22 2.30 -1.28
C PHE A 89 14.65 0.85 -1.07
N VAL A 90 15.78 0.64 -0.39
CA VAL A 90 16.39 -0.67 -0.23
C VAL A 90 15.64 -1.44 0.86
N LYS A 91 15.17 -2.65 0.53
CA LYS A 91 14.35 -3.48 1.42
C LYS A 91 15.03 -3.75 2.77
N ASN A 92 16.35 -3.97 2.77
CA ASN A 92 17.11 -4.39 3.96
C ASN A 92 17.89 -3.24 4.63
N ASP A 93 17.67 -1.98 4.22
CA ASP A 93 18.33 -0.81 4.81
C ASP A 93 17.28 0.23 5.24
N ARG A 94 16.89 0.19 6.51
CA ARG A 94 15.85 1.07 7.06
C ARG A 94 16.22 2.55 7.03
N ASN A 95 17.50 2.90 6.92
CA ASN A 95 17.90 4.29 6.80
C ASN A 95 17.41 4.90 5.48
N THR A 96 17.15 4.07 4.48
CA THR A 96 16.63 4.52 3.18
C THR A 96 15.11 4.75 3.19
N TRP A 97 14.43 4.49 4.31
CA TRP A 97 12.95 4.56 4.41
C TRP A 97 12.44 5.89 4.95
N GLU A 98 13.33 6.71 5.52
CA GLU A 98 13.00 7.91 6.31
C GLU A 98 12.05 8.84 5.56
N GLU A 99 12.37 9.22 4.32
CA GLU A 99 11.52 10.13 3.53
C GLU A 99 10.12 9.57 3.29
N ALA A 100 9.99 8.26 3.08
CA ALA A 100 8.68 7.62 2.86
C ALA A 100 7.85 7.64 4.15
N ILE A 101 8.49 7.41 5.30
CA ILE A 101 7.82 7.43 6.61
C ILE A 101 7.40 8.85 6.98
N GLU A 102 8.29 9.84 6.81
CA GLU A 102 7.98 11.23 7.09
C GLU A 102 6.82 11.75 6.23
N HIS A 103 6.79 11.36 4.95
CA HIS A 103 5.68 11.70 4.05
C HIS A 103 4.36 11.09 4.51
N GLY A 104 4.33 9.81 4.89
CA GLY A 104 3.14 9.16 5.43
C GLY A 104 2.64 9.83 6.72
N LYS A 105 3.55 10.18 7.63
CA LYS A 105 3.22 10.92 8.86
C LYS A 105 2.63 12.29 8.56
N ALA A 106 3.14 13.00 7.55
CA ALA A 106 2.62 14.29 7.13
C ALA A 106 1.20 14.19 6.54
N GLN A 107 0.81 13.03 6.00
CA GLN A 107 -0.57 12.74 5.58
C GLN A 107 -1.48 12.22 6.71
N GLY A 108 -0.97 12.16 7.95
CA GLY A 108 -1.73 11.73 9.12
C GLY A 108 -1.68 10.23 9.42
N ILE A 109 -0.82 9.46 8.73
CA ILE A 109 -0.68 8.02 8.98
C ILE A 109 0.17 7.80 10.25
N PRO A 110 -0.30 7.03 11.24
CA PRO A 110 0.47 6.68 12.42
C PRO A 110 1.75 5.94 12.07
N GLU A 111 2.83 6.30 12.76
CA GLU A 111 4.17 5.75 12.52
C GLU A 111 4.22 4.21 12.67
N ASN A 112 3.43 3.65 13.59
CA ASN A 112 3.35 2.20 13.80
C ASN A 112 2.73 1.44 12.61
N GLU A 113 2.10 2.13 11.68
CA GLU A 113 1.53 1.56 10.45
C GLU A 113 2.43 1.72 9.23
N LEU A 114 3.53 2.48 9.34
CA LEU A 114 4.50 2.73 8.26
C LEU A 114 5.65 1.71 8.29
N GLY A 115 5.30 0.44 8.51
CA GLY A 115 6.25 -0.67 8.64
C GLY A 115 6.57 -1.40 7.33
N PHE A 116 5.81 -1.15 6.25
CA PHE A 116 5.97 -1.74 4.91
C PHE A 116 6.32 -3.25 4.90
N PRO A 117 5.51 -4.11 5.55
CA PRO A 117 5.84 -5.52 5.75
C PRO A 117 5.97 -6.27 4.41
N THR A 118 6.99 -7.10 4.28
CA THR A 118 7.19 -8.00 3.13
C THR A 118 6.98 -9.47 3.55
N ASP A 119 7.13 -10.40 2.59
CA ASP A 119 7.23 -11.85 2.89
C ASP A 119 8.28 -12.17 3.97
#